data_AF-A0A0P7WXK1-F1
#
_entry.id   AF-A0A0P7WXK1-F1
#
_cell.length_a   1.000
_cell.length_b   1.000
_cell.length_c   1.000
_cell.angle_alpha   90.00
_cell.angle_beta   90.00
_cell.angle_gamma   90.00
#
_symmetry.space_group_name_H-M   'P 1'
#
loop_
_entity.id
_entity.type
_entity.pdbx_description
1 polymer ?
#
loop_
_entity_poly.entity_id
_entity_poly.type
_entity_poly.pdbx_seq_one_letter_code
_entity_poly.pdbx_strand_id
1 'polypeptide(L)'
;MERMSCLPRVTGTSTVRLPASGGAARLMTSTFFIAATGGLHRFGLYTRYNPPSIRPAMKPVPASLAILLLLLLYGCSLDPIQDQDQVLTTEEALLASQIIGESVSQDQFGILSNFGEAFAVPTPTGLLPGTSVLSPVAFQHITGYTYSYDVATGWHQVTFTKSSLIETILTPVSHELRYRFRDSRGQIIANPEISAGQIHSVEFEADRSGDIATPTHTSRFTRSDLLFAEGLLADEPILRLEGFHRSRGSYQRNTLASSYTLDADYLDIRINKDTVKVYNSFRRGVYGAMSYETVIRPDTTVGQAKTVNGTLVMEGDGSAILRLPDRAETLRVRVTDGQVFDNDDDFEYDDDEFEDLLRFLDLSSGQLELRSGRVFRITSRTELDFDDGLTSLQDVFNALGRGLSVLAEGEFEPVTSPGIPLVTEIEFELLLDEYDEPVSAIDVQAAAFTLESGRIVFVNENTVIDDDSEFDSLELAQRALASGEEVQAEGSYYFETAARRWIAVELELSN
;
A
#
# COMPACT_ATOMS: atom_id res chain seq x y z
N MET A 1 28.42 18.18 -30.17
CA MET A 1 28.93 17.13 -29.27
C MET A 1 27.90 16.99 -28.15
N GLU A 2 26.71 16.40 -28.26
CA GLU A 2 26.10 15.33 -29.07
C GLU A 2 26.67 13.91 -28.89
N ARG A 3 26.08 13.25 -27.86
CA ARG A 3 25.60 11.86 -27.64
C ARG A 3 26.41 10.66 -28.14
N MET A 4 26.45 9.62 -27.30
CA MET A 4 25.83 8.34 -27.68
C MET A 4 25.51 7.44 -26.46
N SER A 5 24.21 7.30 -26.21
CA SER A 5 23.57 6.23 -25.46
C SER A 5 23.37 5.04 -26.41
N CYS A 6 23.69 3.83 -25.94
CA CYS A 6 23.38 2.59 -26.64
C CYS A 6 21.94 2.19 -26.33
N LEU A 7 21.03 2.39 -27.29
CA LEU A 7 19.75 1.68 -27.37
C LEU A 7 19.97 0.36 -28.14
N PRO A 8 19.35 -0.77 -27.75
CA PRO A 8 19.22 -1.89 -28.65
C PRO A 8 18.08 -1.61 -29.64
N ARG A 9 18.42 -1.64 -30.93
CA ARG A 9 17.49 -1.57 -32.05
C ARG A 9 17.03 -2.99 -32.39
N VAL A 10 15.84 -3.38 -31.96
CA VAL A 10 15.15 -4.56 -32.51
C VAL A 10 14.51 -4.13 -33.83
N THR A 11 15.11 -4.53 -34.95
CA THR A 11 14.46 -4.53 -36.26
C THR A 11 14.66 -5.89 -36.88
N GLY A 12 13.59 -6.68 -36.93
CA GLY A 12 13.54 -7.98 -37.57
C GLY A 12 12.12 -8.31 -38.02
N THR A 13 11.57 -7.54 -38.96
CA THR A 13 10.38 -7.97 -39.71
C THR A 13 10.80 -9.02 -40.74
N SER A 14 10.66 -10.30 -40.39
CA SER A 14 10.63 -11.39 -41.38
C SER A 14 9.19 -11.63 -41.81
N THR A 15 8.86 -11.23 -43.03
CA THR A 15 7.64 -11.66 -43.71
C THR A 15 7.90 -13.02 -44.35
N VAL A 16 7.40 -14.08 -43.72
CA VAL A 16 7.31 -15.41 -44.35
C VAL A 16 5.93 -15.54 -44.99
N ARG A 17 5.88 -15.55 -46.33
CA ARG A 17 4.70 -16.01 -47.07
C ARG A 17 4.65 -17.54 -46.99
N LEU A 18 3.63 -18.08 -46.34
CA LEU A 18 3.26 -19.49 -46.46
C LEU A 18 2.33 -19.68 -47.66
N PRO A 19 2.55 -20.69 -48.53
CA PRO A 19 1.54 -21.11 -49.48
C PRO A 19 0.46 -21.93 -48.78
N ALA A 20 -0.77 -21.78 -49.24
CA ALA A 20 -1.91 -22.58 -48.83
C ALA A 20 -1.74 -24.04 -49.28
N SER A 21 -1.82 -24.99 -48.36
CA SER A 21 -2.43 -26.32 -48.54
C SER A 21 -2.29 -27.13 -47.24
N GLY A 22 -3.39 -27.76 -46.81
CA GLY A 22 -3.49 -28.42 -45.52
C GLY A 22 -2.81 -29.78 -45.39
N GLY A 23 -3.01 -30.39 -44.21
CA GLY A 23 -2.86 -31.83 -44.00
C GLY A 23 -1.82 -32.23 -42.96
N ALA A 24 -2.33 -32.74 -41.84
CA ALA A 24 -1.75 -33.73 -40.92
C ALA A 24 -0.53 -33.35 -40.05
N ALA A 25 -0.79 -33.40 -38.73
CA ALA A 25 0.18 -33.34 -37.66
C ALA A 25 1.10 -34.57 -37.62
N ARG A 26 2.40 -34.35 -37.37
CA ARG A 26 3.31 -35.32 -36.76
C ARG A 26 4.35 -34.60 -35.90
N LEU A 27 4.44 -35.03 -34.64
CA LEU A 27 5.53 -34.68 -33.71
C LEU A 27 6.88 -35.13 -34.28
N MET A 28 7.90 -34.28 -34.18
CA MET A 28 9.28 -34.72 -33.99
C MET A 28 10.05 -33.74 -33.11
N THR A 29 10.62 -34.31 -32.04
CA THR A 29 11.63 -33.77 -31.14
C THR A 29 12.92 -33.49 -31.90
N SER A 30 13.62 -32.39 -31.57
CA SER A 30 15.00 -32.20 -32.00
C SER A 30 15.84 -31.51 -30.91
N THR A 31 16.86 -32.23 -30.48
CA THR A 31 17.93 -31.81 -29.57
C THR A 31 19.05 -31.16 -30.40
N PHE A 32 19.50 -29.97 -30.04
CA PHE A 32 20.68 -29.34 -30.66
C PHE A 32 21.88 -29.34 -29.69
N PHE A 33 22.97 -29.98 -30.13
CA PHE A 33 24.33 -29.79 -29.64
C PHE A 33 25.03 -28.77 -30.55
N ILE A 34 25.72 -27.77 -29.99
CA ILE A 34 26.67 -26.92 -30.73
C ILE A 34 28.07 -27.20 -30.19
N ALA A 35 28.91 -27.78 -31.05
CA ALA A 35 30.36 -27.84 -30.88
C ALA A 35 31.00 -26.72 -31.70
N ALA A 36 31.84 -25.91 -31.06
CA ALA A 36 32.63 -24.88 -31.72
C ALA A 36 34.06 -25.41 -31.99
N THR A 37 34.46 -25.47 -33.25
CA THR A 37 35.86 -25.55 -33.67
C THR A 37 36.14 -24.49 -34.72
N GLY A 38 37.32 -23.87 -34.61
CA GLY A 38 37.68 -22.60 -35.24
C GLY A 38 38.13 -22.66 -36.70
N GLY A 39 38.72 -21.56 -37.16
CA GLY A 39 39.37 -21.48 -38.46
C GLY A 39 39.66 -20.07 -38.93
N LEU A 40 40.90 -19.64 -38.74
CA LEU A 40 41.53 -18.47 -39.37
C LEU A 40 41.49 -18.55 -40.90
N HIS A 41 41.20 -17.43 -41.59
CA HIS A 41 41.83 -17.14 -42.88
C HIS A 41 41.97 -15.62 -43.13
N ARG A 42 43.21 -15.25 -43.49
CA ARG A 42 43.65 -13.94 -44.00
C ARG A 42 43.06 -13.67 -45.38
N PHE A 43 42.69 -12.41 -45.64
CA PHE A 43 42.93 -11.74 -46.93
C PHE A 43 43.29 -10.27 -46.67
N GLY A 44 44.45 -9.87 -47.17
CA GLY A 44 44.89 -8.48 -47.17
C GLY A 44 44.62 -7.83 -48.52
N LEU A 45 44.35 -6.52 -48.52
CA LEU A 45 44.56 -5.64 -49.67
C LEU A 45 44.95 -4.26 -49.15
N TYR A 46 46.16 -3.85 -49.53
CA TYR A 46 46.74 -2.53 -49.30
C TYR A 46 46.03 -1.46 -50.14
N THR A 47 45.72 -0.31 -49.54
CA THR A 47 45.82 0.97 -50.24
C THR A 47 46.49 1.99 -49.31
N ARG A 48 47.60 2.58 -49.79
CA ARG A 48 48.32 3.67 -49.12
C ARG A 48 47.56 4.96 -49.38
N TYR A 49 47.13 5.65 -48.33
CA TYR A 49 46.73 7.06 -48.39
C TYR A 49 47.77 7.90 -47.67
N ASN A 50 48.37 8.85 -48.39
CA ASN A 50 49.45 9.71 -47.93
C ASN A 50 48.86 11.12 -47.74
N PRO A 51 48.61 11.60 -46.51
CA PRO A 51 48.04 12.94 -46.30
C PRO A 51 49.13 14.02 -46.46
N PRO A 52 48.80 15.19 -47.05
CA PRO A 52 49.75 16.29 -47.14
C PRO A 52 50.04 16.90 -45.77
N SER A 53 51.34 17.12 -45.49
CA SER A 53 51.81 17.81 -44.29
C SER A 53 51.49 19.30 -44.36
N ILE A 54 50.43 19.73 -43.69
CA ILE A 54 50.19 21.15 -43.39
C ILE A 54 50.64 21.35 -41.95
N ARG A 55 51.71 22.14 -41.75
CA ARG A 55 52.08 22.66 -40.42
C ARG A 55 51.26 23.93 -40.15
N PRO A 56 50.30 23.93 -39.23
CA PRO A 56 49.75 25.19 -38.73
C PRO A 56 50.76 25.82 -37.76
N ALA A 57 51.07 27.09 -37.98
CA ALA A 57 51.79 27.91 -37.02
C ALA A 57 50.95 28.04 -35.74
N MET A 58 51.42 27.43 -34.64
CA MET A 58 50.82 27.63 -33.31
C MET A 58 51.05 29.07 -32.87
N LYS A 59 49.97 29.85 -32.76
CA LYS A 59 49.96 31.09 -31.99
C LYS A 59 49.92 30.74 -30.49
N PRO A 60 50.61 31.50 -29.62
CA PRO A 60 50.61 31.25 -28.19
C PRO A 60 49.19 31.38 -27.63
N VAL A 61 48.67 30.29 -27.06
CA VAL A 61 47.41 30.28 -26.32
C VAL A 61 47.65 31.06 -25.03
N PRO A 62 46.79 32.05 -24.67
CA PRO A 62 46.93 32.80 -23.43
C PRO A 62 46.78 31.85 -22.22
N ALA A 63 47.70 31.96 -21.25
CA ALA A 63 47.79 31.10 -20.06
C ALA A 63 46.50 31.06 -19.22
N SER A 64 45.58 32.01 -19.41
CA SER A 64 44.27 32.06 -18.77
C SER A 64 43.28 30.99 -19.25
N LEU A 65 43.46 30.39 -20.45
CA LEU A 65 42.57 29.34 -20.95
C LEU A 65 42.91 27.95 -20.39
N ALA A 66 44.18 27.73 -20.00
CA ALA A 66 44.63 26.46 -19.42
C ALA A 66 44.10 26.25 -17.98
N ILE A 67 43.93 27.33 -17.22
CA ILE A 67 43.43 27.28 -15.83
C ILE A 67 41.92 26.98 -15.79
N LEU A 68 41.14 27.48 -16.77
CA LEU A 68 39.70 27.20 -16.86
C LEU A 68 39.42 25.74 -17.27
N LEU A 69 40.27 25.14 -18.10
CA LEU A 69 40.16 23.73 -18.49
C LEU A 69 40.57 22.78 -17.35
N LEU A 70 41.52 23.18 -16.50
CA LEU A 70 41.89 22.43 -15.29
C LEU A 70 40.78 22.46 -14.23
N LEU A 71 40.06 23.57 -14.06
CA LEU A 71 38.92 23.66 -13.13
C LEU A 71 37.70 22.84 -13.57
N LEU A 72 37.51 22.61 -14.88
CA LEU A 72 36.44 21.74 -15.40
C LEU A 72 36.71 20.24 -15.20
N LEU A 73 37.96 19.85 -14.92
CA LEU A 73 38.35 18.45 -14.66
C LEU A 73 38.33 18.07 -13.17
N TYR A 74 38.18 19.05 -12.26
CA TYR A 74 38.09 18.80 -10.81
C TYR A 74 36.64 18.64 -10.29
N GLY A 75 35.62 18.70 -11.17
CA GLY A 75 34.20 18.65 -10.79
C GLY A 75 33.48 17.31 -10.99
N CYS A 76 34.13 16.30 -11.57
CA CYS A 76 33.56 14.96 -11.70
C CYS A 76 34.41 14.00 -10.87
N SER A 77 34.04 13.77 -9.61
CA SER A 77 34.44 12.54 -8.94
C SER A 77 33.78 11.40 -9.71
N LEU A 78 34.55 10.78 -10.61
CA LEU A 78 34.21 9.44 -11.07
C LEU A 78 34.28 8.56 -9.82
N ASP A 79 33.13 8.06 -9.38
CA ASP A 79 33.11 7.01 -8.37
C ASP A 79 34.08 5.92 -8.84
N PRO A 80 35.05 5.50 -8.01
CA PRO A 80 35.95 4.43 -8.40
C PRO A 80 35.08 3.22 -8.76
N ILE A 81 35.32 2.65 -9.95
CA ILE A 81 34.74 1.37 -10.35
C ILE A 81 35.24 0.36 -9.32
N GLN A 82 34.42 0.04 -8.32
CA GLN A 82 34.77 -0.84 -7.21
C GLN A 82 34.54 -2.29 -7.59
N ASP A 83 35.43 -3.16 -7.11
CA ASP A 83 35.25 -4.62 -7.15
C ASP A 83 33.92 -4.99 -6.49
N GLN A 84 33.08 -5.74 -7.22
CA GLN A 84 31.82 -6.32 -6.75
C GLN A 84 32.00 -7.37 -5.62
N ASP A 85 33.23 -7.58 -5.13
CA ASP A 85 33.57 -8.67 -4.20
C ASP A 85 33.48 -8.29 -2.71
N GLN A 86 32.95 -7.11 -2.36
CA GLN A 86 32.74 -6.77 -0.95
C GLN A 86 31.46 -7.41 -0.41
N VAL A 87 31.63 -8.54 0.28
CA VAL A 87 30.58 -9.22 1.05
C VAL A 87 29.83 -8.23 1.95
N LEU A 88 28.50 -8.21 1.84
CA LEU A 88 27.63 -7.44 2.72
C LEU A 88 27.73 -7.96 4.15
N THR A 89 27.90 -7.04 5.11
CA THR A 89 27.69 -7.37 6.51
C THR A 89 26.21 -7.67 6.77
N THR A 90 25.90 -8.36 7.86
CA THR A 90 24.50 -8.63 8.24
C THR A 90 23.69 -7.35 8.40
N GLU A 91 24.26 -6.31 8.99
CA GLU A 91 23.57 -5.02 9.17
C GLU A 91 23.26 -4.33 7.83
N GLU A 92 24.20 -4.36 6.88
CA GLU A 92 23.98 -3.80 5.54
C GLU A 92 22.98 -4.62 4.72
N ALA A 93 22.99 -5.95 4.86
CA ALA A 93 22.01 -6.82 4.22
C ALA A 93 20.60 -6.56 4.76
N LEU A 94 20.45 -6.41 6.09
CA LEU A 94 19.17 -6.06 6.71
C LEU A 94 18.69 -4.66 6.30
N LEU A 95 19.60 -3.68 6.25
CA LEU A 95 19.29 -2.34 5.77
C LEU A 95 18.82 -2.35 4.30
N ALA A 96 19.56 -3.03 3.43
CA ALA A 96 19.19 -3.17 2.02
C ALA A 96 17.82 -3.81 1.87
N SER A 97 17.59 -4.89 2.63
CA SER A 97 16.34 -5.63 2.61
C SER A 97 15.18 -4.78 3.08
N GLN A 98 15.36 -4.02 4.18
CA GLN A 98 14.33 -3.11 4.65
C GLN A 98 14.00 -2.05 3.60
N ILE A 99 14.99 -1.39 2.99
CA ILE A 99 14.77 -0.39 1.92
C ILE A 99 13.96 -0.99 0.76
N ILE A 100 14.26 -2.23 0.37
CA ILE A 100 13.52 -2.94 -0.68
C ILE A 100 12.09 -3.25 -0.21
N GLY A 101 11.93 -3.69 1.03
CA GLY A 101 10.65 -3.92 1.70
C GLY A 101 9.76 -2.67 1.71
N GLU A 102 10.27 -1.53 2.20
CA GLU A 102 9.52 -0.25 2.19
C GLU A 102 9.14 0.16 0.76
N SER A 103 9.99 -0.17 -0.21
CA SER A 103 9.80 0.22 -1.61
C SER A 103 8.77 -0.64 -2.33
N VAL A 104 8.49 -1.86 -1.85
CA VAL A 104 7.38 -2.66 -2.36
C VAL A 104 6.09 -2.41 -1.57
N SER A 105 6.16 -2.07 -0.28
CA SER A 105 5.01 -2.11 0.62
C SER A 105 3.86 -1.17 0.25
N GLN A 106 2.65 -1.52 0.71
CA GLN A 106 1.49 -0.66 0.48
C GLN A 106 1.31 0.41 1.57
N ASP A 107 1.64 0.12 2.83
CA ASP A 107 1.37 1.07 3.94
C ASP A 107 2.51 2.09 4.10
N GLN A 108 3.71 1.79 3.60
CA GLN A 108 4.83 2.72 3.57
C GLN A 108 5.06 3.34 2.19
N PHE A 109 4.01 3.53 1.41
CA PHE A 109 4.02 4.28 0.13
C PHE A 109 4.89 3.67 -0.99
N GLY A 110 5.18 2.37 -0.93
CA GLY A 110 5.94 1.64 -1.95
C GLY A 110 5.13 1.35 -3.21
N ILE A 111 5.60 0.43 -4.04
CA ILE A 111 4.99 0.05 -5.33
C ILE A 111 3.53 -0.35 -5.14
N LEU A 112 3.21 -1.19 -4.16
CA LEU A 112 1.83 -1.68 -4.00
C LEU A 112 0.85 -0.55 -3.66
N SER A 113 1.31 0.50 -2.98
CA SER A 113 0.48 1.67 -2.68
C SER A 113 0.13 2.51 -3.92
N ASN A 114 0.86 2.35 -5.04
CA ASN A 114 0.51 3.00 -6.30
C ASN A 114 -0.79 2.47 -6.88
N PHE A 115 -1.13 1.22 -6.64
CA PHE A 115 -2.17 0.58 -7.41
C PHE A 115 -3.57 1.14 -7.16
N GLY A 116 -3.90 1.45 -5.91
CA GLY A 116 -5.15 2.15 -5.62
C GLY A 116 -5.26 3.50 -6.34
N GLU A 117 -4.15 4.21 -6.48
CA GLU A 117 -4.09 5.52 -7.15
C GLU A 117 -3.99 5.40 -8.67
N ALA A 118 -3.29 4.40 -9.20
CA ALA A 118 -3.09 4.15 -10.62
C ALA A 118 -4.40 3.79 -11.33
N PHE A 119 -5.34 3.18 -10.61
CA PHE A 119 -6.65 2.80 -11.13
C PHE A 119 -7.74 3.82 -10.81
N ALA A 120 -7.39 4.95 -10.18
CA ALA A 120 -8.31 6.05 -9.94
C ALA A 120 -8.69 6.76 -11.25
N VAL A 121 -9.85 7.42 -11.25
CA VAL A 121 -10.27 8.32 -12.33
C VAL A 121 -10.12 9.78 -11.85
N PRO A 122 -9.15 10.55 -12.37
CA PRO A 122 -8.95 11.94 -11.98
C PRO A 122 -10.01 12.86 -12.58
N THR A 123 -10.56 13.76 -11.76
CA THR A 123 -11.57 14.75 -12.13
C THR A 123 -11.19 16.14 -11.62
N PRO A 124 -11.83 17.24 -12.09
CA PRO A 124 -11.55 18.57 -11.55
C PRO A 124 -11.79 18.73 -10.04
N THR A 125 -12.60 17.86 -9.43
CA THR A 125 -12.99 17.96 -8.01
C THR A 125 -12.29 16.94 -7.10
N GLY A 126 -11.53 15.99 -7.66
CA GLY A 126 -10.87 14.94 -6.88
C GLY A 126 -10.61 13.66 -7.67
N LEU A 127 -10.15 12.63 -6.96
CA LEU A 127 -10.02 11.27 -7.50
C LEU A 127 -11.32 10.48 -7.24
N LEU A 128 -11.87 9.89 -8.30
CA LEU A 128 -12.98 8.95 -8.20
C LEU A 128 -12.48 7.51 -8.26
N PRO A 129 -13.21 6.55 -7.66
CA PRO A 129 -12.93 5.15 -7.88
C PRO A 129 -13.02 4.79 -9.37
N GLY A 130 -12.08 4.00 -9.86
CA GLY A 130 -12.14 3.40 -11.20
C GLY A 130 -13.05 2.19 -11.27
N THR A 131 -13.10 1.57 -12.46
CA THR A 131 -13.92 0.36 -12.71
C THR A 131 -13.30 -0.93 -12.23
N SER A 132 -12.02 -0.91 -11.88
CA SER A 132 -11.34 -2.07 -11.33
C SER A 132 -11.80 -2.30 -9.89
N VAL A 133 -12.02 -3.56 -9.52
CA VAL A 133 -12.16 -4.02 -8.12
C VAL A 133 -11.03 -3.48 -7.24
N LEU A 134 -9.88 -3.21 -7.85
CA LEU A 134 -8.66 -2.76 -7.20
C LEU A 134 -8.69 -1.27 -6.83
N SER A 135 -9.69 -0.53 -7.28
CA SER A 135 -9.82 0.88 -6.94
C SER A 135 -10.35 1.03 -5.50
N PRO A 136 -9.75 1.89 -4.66
CA PRO A 136 -10.29 2.16 -3.34
C PRO A 136 -11.67 2.78 -3.46
N VAL A 137 -12.52 2.51 -2.48
CA VAL A 137 -13.90 3.02 -2.40
C VAL A 137 -13.93 4.54 -2.24
N ALA A 138 -12.92 5.11 -1.58
CA ALA A 138 -12.76 6.55 -1.42
C ALA A 138 -11.29 6.95 -1.25
N PHE A 139 -10.95 8.14 -1.73
CA PHE A 139 -9.68 8.79 -1.46
C PHE A 139 -9.87 9.81 -0.34
N GLN A 140 -9.42 9.47 0.87
CA GLN A 140 -9.56 10.32 2.06
C GLN A 140 -8.26 11.06 2.36
N HIS A 141 -8.36 12.09 3.22
CA HIS A 141 -7.21 12.86 3.73
C HIS A 141 -6.34 13.51 2.65
N ILE A 142 -6.94 13.86 1.51
CA ILE A 142 -6.31 14.60 0.42
C ILE A 142 -6.50 16.10 0.64
N THR A 143 -5.41 16.86 0.54
CA THR A 143 -5.40 18.32 0.59
C THR A 143 -4.62 18.90 -0.59
N GLY A 144 -4.90 20.15 -0.96
CA GLY A 144 -4.17 20.84 -2.04
C GLY A 144 -4.36 20.20 -3.43
N TYR A 145 -5.49 19.55 -3.67
CA TYR A 145 -5.77 18.86 -4.94
C TYR A 145 -5.83 19.84 -6.11
N THR A 146 -5.05 19.56 -7.16
CA THR A 146 -5.15 20.23 -8.46
C THR A 146 -5.29 19.21 -9.58
N TYR A 147 -5.91 19.61 -10.68
CA TYR A 147 -6.14 18.76 -11.86
C TYR A 147 -5.94 19.55 -13.15
N SER A 148 -5.36 18.90 -14.15
CA SER A 148 -5.28 19.41 -15.52
C SER A 148 -5.36 18.26 -16.54
N TYR A 149 -5.75 18.60 -17.77
CA TYR A 149 -5.80 17.66 -18.90
C TYR A 149 -5.17 18.29 -20.15
N ASP A 150 -4.22 17.57 -20.75
CA ASP A 150 -3.61 17.93 -22.01
C ASP A 150 -4.25 17.18 -23.18
N VAL A 151 -5.05 17.91 -23.96
CA VAL A 151 -5.75 17.40 -25.15
C VAL A 151 -4.82 16.87 -26.24
N ALA A 152 -3.58 17.35 -26.32
CA ALA A 152 -2.64 16.97 -27.38
C ALA A 152 -2.02 15.59 -27.11
N THR A 153 -1.78 15.27 -25.84
CA THR A 153 -1.10 14.04 -25.42
C THR A 153 -2.03 13.02 -24.77
N GLY A 154 -3.19 13.46 -24.29
CA GLY A 154 -4.16 12.65 -23.55
C GLY A 154 -3.81 12.46 -22.08
N TRP A 155 -2.85 13.23 -21.54
CA TRP A 155 -2.44 13.12 -20.13
C TRP A 155 -3.38 13.91 -19.22
N HIS A 156 -3.87 13.23 -18.19
CA HIS A 156 -4.46 13.84 -17.01
C HIS A 156 -3.34 13.99 -15.98
N GLN A 157 -3.23 15.13 -15.32
CA GLN A 157 -2.24 15.37 -14.28
C GLN A 157 -2.93 15.88 -13.02
N VAL A 158 -2.53 15.35 -11.86
CA VAL A 158 -3.02 15.77 -10.56
C VAL A 158 -1.88 15.96 -9.58
N THR A 159 -2.06 16.88 -8.64
CA THR A 159 -1.14 17.05 -7.51
C THR A 159 -1.92 17.15 -6.22
N PHE A 160 -1.43 16.55 -5.14
CA PHE A 160 -2.02 16.70 -3.82
C PHE A 160 -1.06 16.27 -2.71
N THR A 161 -1.44 16.55 -1.45
CA THR A 161 -0.83 15.95 -0.26
C THR A 161 -1.83 15.00 0.38
N LYS A 162 -1.39 13.78 0.68
CA LYS A 162 -2.18 12.75 1.37
C LYS A 162 -1.54 12.46 2.71
N SER A 163 -2.34 12.41 3.76
CA SER A 163 -1.86 12.00 5.08
C SER A 163 -2.35 10.59 5.39
N SER A 164 -1.43 9.71 5.78
CA SER A 164 -1.75 8.37 6.28
C SER A 164 -1.31 8.25 7.74
N LEU A 165 -2.04 7.45 8.52
CA LEU A 165 -1.64 7.08 9.87
C LEU A 165 -0.76 5.82 9.76
N ILE A 166 0.51 5.92 10.17
CA ILE A 166 1.42 4.77 10.29
C ILE A 166 1.73 4.62 11.77
N GLU A 167 1.31 3.52 12.40
CA GLU A 167 1.59 3.20 13.81
C GLU A 167 1.35 4.40 14.76
N THR A 168 0.22 5.10 14.61
CA THR A 168 -0.22 6.33 15.32
C THR A 168 0.37 7.67 14.85
N ILE A 169 1.34 7.67 13.92
CA ILE A 169 1.97 8.89 13.40
C ILE A 169 1.33 9.30 12.07
N LEU A 170 0.73 10.49 12.04
CA LEU A 170 0.20 11.07 10.82
C LEU A 170 1.33 11.59 9.93
N THR A 171 1.56 10.93 8.79
CA THR A 171 2.67 11.29 7.90
C THR A 171 2.15 11.81 6.56
N PRO A 172 2.44 13.10 6.22
CA PRO A 172 2.03 13.68 4.96
C PRO A 172 2.99 13.29 3.83
N VAL A 173 2.43 12.87 2.70
CA VAL A 173 3.17 12.57 1.46
C VAL A 173 2.65 13.45 0.35
N SER A 174 3.56 14.03 -0.42
CA SER A 174 3.22 14.79 -1.63
C SER A 174 3.16 13.85 -2.83
N HIS A 175 2.13 14.02 -3.66
CA HIS A 175 1.88 13.23 -4.87
C HIS A 175 1.79 14.15 -6.08
N GLU A 176 2.48 13.79 -7.16
CA GLU A 176 2.26 14.27 -8.52
C GLU A 176 2.02 13.06 -9.41
N LEU A 177 0.79 12.92 -9.90
CA LEU A 177 0.37 11.74 -10.65
C LEU A 177 -0.06 12.13 -12.06
N ARG A 178 0.24 11.28 -13.04
CA ARG A 178 -0.20 11.45 -14.43
C ARG A 178 -0.82 10.16 -14.95
N TYR A 179 -1.91 10.31 -15.70
CA TYR A 179 -2.69 9.20 -16.25
C TYR A 179 -2.95 9.37 -17.74
N ARG A 180 -2.85 8.28 -18.49
CA ARG A 180 -3.32 8.20 -19.86
C ARG A 180 -4.11 6.92 -20.07
N PHE A 181 -5.42 7.06 -20.17
CA PHE A 181 -6.37 5.96 -20.31
C PHE A 181 -6.59 5.57 -21.77
N ARG A 182 -6.76 4.27 -22.02
CA ARG A 182 -7.08 3.74 -23.36
C ARG A 182 -8.22 2.74 -23.31
N ASP A 183 -8.98 2.69 -24.40
CA ASP A 183 -9.96 1.64 -24.65
C ASP A 183 -9.31 0.35 -25.15
N SER A 184 -10.12 -0.71 -25.33
CA SER A 184 -9.64 -2.01 -25.84
C SER A 184 -9.14 -1.99 -27.30
N ARG A 185 -9.24 -0.85 -27.99
CA ARG A 185 -8.68 -0.60 -29.32
C ARG A 185 -7.42 0.28 -29.26
N GLY A 186 -6.96 0.64 -28.05
CA GLY A 186 -5.81 1.50 -27.82
C GLY A 186 -6.07 3.00 -28.03
N GLN A 187 -7.33 3.41 -28.22
CA GLN A 187 -7.71 4.82 -28.41
C GLN A 187 -7.72 5.56 -27.07
N ILE A 188 -7.22 6.79 -27.07
CA ILE A 188 -7.17 7.63 -25.88
C ILE A 188 -8.58 7.99 -25.42
N ILE A 189 -8.85 7.82 -24.13
CA ILE A 189 -10.09 8.24 -23.48
C ILE A 189 -9.87 9.61 -22.84
N ALA A 190 -10.45 10.66 -23.42
CA ALA A 190 -10.33 12.03 -22.91
C ALA A 190 -11.18 12.32 -21.66
N ASN A 191 -12.30 11.62 -21.52
CA ASN A 191 -13.24 11.79 -20.40
C ASN A 191 -13.44 10.43 -19.70
N PRO A 192 -12.47 9.98 -18.88
CA PRO A 192 -12.50 8.68 -18.23
C PRO A 192 -13.67 8.54 -17.25
N GLU A 193 -14.15 9.64 -16.64
CA GLU A 193 -15.33 9.64 -15.77
C GLU A 193 -16.59 9.14 -16.49
N ILE A 194 -16.83 9.64 -17.71
CA ILE A 194 -18.02 9.26 -18.50
C ILE A 194 -17.83 7.89 -19.16
N SER A 195 -16.58 7.54 -19.47
CA SER A 195 -16.23 6.33 -20.23
C SER A 195 -15.55 5.27 -19.37
N ALA A 196 -15.82 5.26 -18.07
CA ALA A 196 -15.10 4.43 -17.11
C ALA A 196 -15.18 2.94 -17.50
N GLY A 197 -16.38 2.47 -17.89
CA GLY A 197 -16.62 1.10 -18.36
C GLY A 197 -15.94 0.72 -19.69
N GLN A 198 -15.22 1.64 -20.34
CA GLN A 198 -14.45 1.39 -21.55
C GLN A 198 -12.94 1.37 -21.29
N ILE A 199 -12.49 1.74 -20.08
CA ILE A 199 -11.06 1.79 -19.73
C ILE A 199 -10.53 0.36 -19.70
N HIS A 200 -9.64 0.05 -20.63
CA HIS A 200 -8.99 -1.26 -20.76
C HIS A 200 -7.56 -1.24 -20.24
N SER A 201 -6.84 -0.14 -20.47
CA SER A 201 -5.48 0.06 -19.98
C SER A 201 -5.26 1.48 -19.46
N VAL A 202 -4.27 1.62 -18.57
CA VAL A 202 -3.77 2.90 -18.08
C VAL A 202 -2.25 2.92 -18.13
N GLU A 203 -1.71 4.03 -18.60
CA GLU A 203 -0.32 4.40 -18.41
C GLU A 203 -0.26 5.44 -17.30
N PHE A 204 0.53 5.17 -16.28
CA PHE A 204 0.54 5.89 -15.02
C PHE A 204 1.98 6.28 -14.67
N GLU A 205 2.17 7.55 -14.35
CA GLU A 205 3.41 8.07 -13.78
C GLU A 205 3.11 8.64 -12.40
N ALA A 206 3.94 8.34 -11.42
CA ALA A 206 3.81 8.90 -10.07
C ALA A 206 5.15 9.37 -9.55
N ASP A 207 5.20 10.63 -9.11
CA ASP A 207 6.29 11.15 -8.30
C ASP A 207 5.77 11.43 -6.89
N ARG A 208 6.50 10.92 -5.90
CA ARG A 208 6.13 11.01 -4.49
C ARG A 208 7.30 11.41 -3.62
N SER A 209 7.03 12.15 -2.56
CA SER A 209 8.04 12.46 -1.55
C SER A 209 7.41 12.62 -0.18
N GLY A 210 8.07 12.05 0.82
CA GLY A 210 7.63 12.13 2.20
C GLY A 210 8.66 11.53 3.15
N ASP A 211 8.24 11.38 4.39
CA ASP A 211 8.98 10.68 5.43
C ASP A 211 8.21 9.40 5.82
N ILE A 212 8.86 8.49 6.53
CA ILE A 212 8.29 7.34 7.21
C ILE A 212 8.91 7.36 8.61
N ALA A 213 8.09 7.20 9.64
CA ALA A 213 8.56 7.10 11.01
C ALA A 213 7.84 5.93 11.68
N THR A 214 8.62 5.01 12.22
CA THR A 214 8.17 3.87 13.02
C THR A 214 8.92 3.89 14.36
N PRO A 215 8.53 3.11 15.38
CA PRO A 215 9.31 2.95 16.60
C PRO A 215 10.75 2.47 16.36
N THR A 216 10.99 1.79 15.23
CA THR A 216 12.29 1.15 14.96
C THR A 216 13.19 1.95 14.03
N HIS A 217 12.65 2.82 13.18
CA HIS A 217 13.45 3.58 12.20
C HIS A 217 12.71 4.81 11.67
N THR A 218 13.47 5.66 10.98
CA THR A 218 12.94 6.77 10.18
C THR A 218 13.55 6.73 8.79
N SER A 219 12.76 7.05 7.77
CA SER A 219 13.16 7.07 6.37
C SER A 219 12.62 8.33 5.72
N ARG A 220 13.36 8.93 4.79
CA ARG A 220 12.91 10.01 3.90
C ARG A 220 13.10 9.54 2.48
N PHE A 221 12.06 9.68 1.66
CA PHE A 221 12.09 9.15 0.31
C PHE A 221 11.64 10.16 -0.74
N THR A 222 12.12 9.94 -1.96
CA THR A 222 11.55 10.43 -3.21
C THR A 222 11.44 9.25 -4.16
N ARG A 223 10.23 8.96 -4.62
CA ARG A 223 9.91 7.82 -5.48
C ARG A 223 9.34 8.30 -6.81
N SER A 224 9.70 7.60 -7.86
CA SER A 224 9.24 7.83 -9.23
C SER A 224 8.87 6.49 -9.85
N ASP A 225 7.62 6.34 -10.24
CA ASP A 225 7.05 5.11 -10.79
C ASP A 225 6.58 5.36 -12.21
N LEU A 226 6.90 4.42 -13.10
CA LEU A 226 6.25 4.30 -14.40
C LEU A 226 5.56 2.95 -14.46
N LEU A 227 4.25 2.97 -14.68
CA LEU A 227 3.42 1.78 -14.75
C LEU A 227 2.59 1.79 -16.03
N PHE A 228 2.55 0.65 -16.71
CA PHE A 228 1.57 0.32 -17.70
C PHE A 228 0.74 -0.86 -17.20
N ALA A 229 -0.56 -0.64 -17.02
CA ALA A 229 -1.49 -1.66 -16.59
C ALA A 229 -2.50 -1.97 -17.70
N GLU A 230 -2.64 -3.23 -18.03
CA GLU A 230 -3.63 -3.76 -18.99
C GLU A 230 -4.54 -4.77 -18.30
N GLY A 231 -5.77 -4.86 -18.77
CA GLY A 231 -6.73 -5.81 -18.25
C GLY A 231 -7.60 -5.16 -17.17
N LEU A 232 -8.03 -3.90 -17.34
CA LEU A 232 -8.83 -3.17 -16.35
C LEU A 232 -10.35 -3.44 -16.44
N LEU A 233 -10.82 -4.11 -17.49
CA LEU A 233 -12.24 -4.40 -17.64
C LEU A 233 -12.71 -5.46 -16.62
N ALA A 234 -13.98 -5.39 -16.22
CA ALA A 234 -14.51 -6.24 -15.13
C ALA A 234 -14.56 -7.74 -15.49
N ASP A 235 -14.65 -8.07 -16.78
CA ASP A 235 -14.71 -9.44 -17.31
C ASP A 235 -13.32 -10.09 -17.53
N GLU A 236 -12.25 -9.32 -17.34
CA GLU A 236 -10.87 -9.84 -17.41
C GLU A 236 -10.40 -10.27 -16.02
N PRO A 237 -10.09 -11.56 -15.78
CA PRO A 237 -9.76 -12.05 -14.44
C PRO A 237 -8.35 -11.63 -13.98
N ILE A 238 -7.45 -11.35 -14.93
CA ILE A 238 -6.05 -11.02 -14.67
C ILE A 238 -5.77 -9.60 -15.17
N LEU A 239 -5.17 -8.79 -14.32
CA LEU A 239 -4.56 -7.51 -14.69
C LEU A 239 -3.04 -7.72 -14.81
N ARG A 240 -2.42 -7.18 -15.86
CA ARG A 240 -0.98 -7.29 -16.13
C ARG A 240 -0.30 -5.95 -15.93
N LEU A 241 0.87 -5.96 -15.31
CA LEU A 241 1.64 -4.78 -14.99
C LEU A 241 3.03 -4.88 -15.62
N GLU A 242 3.42 -3.82 -16.32
CA GLU A 242 4.78 -3.59 -16.80
C GLU A 242 5.23 -2.22 -16.31
N GLY A 243 6.53 -2.04 -16.08
CA GLY A 243 7.01 -0.77 -15.53
C GLY A 243 8.33 -0.86 -14.82
N PHE A 244 8.67 0.25 -14.18
CA PHE A 244 9.81 0.35 -13.29
C PHE A 244 9.49 1.28 -12.12
N HIS A 245 10.23 1.10 -11.04
CA HIS A 245 10.21 1.91 -9.85
C HIS A 245 11.61 2.46 -9.58
N ARG A 246 11.70 3.74 -9.24
CA ARG A 246 12.92 4.37 -8.74
C ARG A 246 12.66 5.00 -7.40
N SER A 247 13.53 4.75 -6.45
CA SER A 247 13.51 5.41 -5.14
C SER A 247 14.88 5.99 -4.83
N ARG A 248 14.90 7.10 -4.09
CA ARG A 248 16.09 7.63 -3.45
C ARG A 248 15.73 8.23 -2.13
N GLY A 249 16.65 8.20 -1.17
CA GLY A 249 16.31 8.65 0.16
C GLY A 249 17.44 8.58 1.16
N SER A 250 17.06 8.78 2.42
CA SER A 250 17.89 8.51 3.58
C SER A 250 17.12 7.60 4.54
N TYR A 251 17.84 6.68 5.16
CA TYR A 251 17.30 5.75 6.14
C TYR A 251 18.14 5.84 7.42
N GLN A 252 17.47 5.83 8.56
CA GLN A 252 18.11 5.86 9.88
C GLN A 252 17.45 4.87 10.84
N ARG A 253 18.26 3.97 11.40
CA ARG A 253 17.88 3.03 12.48
C ARG A 253 18.97 3.02 13.54
N ASN A 254 18.64 3.34 14.78
CA ASN A 254 19.62 3.50 15.86
C ASN A 254 20.76 4.47 15.45
N THR A 255 22.02 4.01 15.50
CA THR A 255 23.21 4.77 15.07
C THR A 255 23.54 4.61 13.59
N LEU A 256 22.83 3.74 12.86
CA LEU A 256 23.03 3.51 11.44
C LEU A 256 22.24 4.56 10.65
N ALA A 257 22.96 5.36 9.86
CA ALA A 257 22.37 6.30 8.92
C ALA A 257 22.99 6.07 7.54
N SER A 258 22.17 6.05 6.50
CA SER A 258 22.60 5.84 5.13
C SER A 258 21.71 6.59 4.14
N SER A 259 22.29 7.04 3.03
CA SER A 259 21.53 7.42 1.85
C SER A 259 21.44 6.25 0.89
N TYR A 260 20.39 6.20 0.08
CA TYR A 260 20.20 5.12 -0.88
C TYR A 260 19.63 5.61 -2.22
N THR A 261 19.88 4.82 -3.26
CA THR A 261 19.15 4.83 -4.53
C THR A 261 18.73 3.41 -4.84
N LEU A 262 17.50 3.20 -5.29
CA LEU A 262 16.95 1.91 -5.69
C LEU A 262 16.35 2.07 -7.08
N ASP A 263 16.75 1.19 -8.00
CA ASP A 263 16.12 1.00 -9.30
C ASP A 263 15.52 -0.41 -9.33
N ALA A 264 14.27 -0.53 -9.78
CA ALA A 264 13.53 -1.79 -9.82
C ALA A 264 12.75 -1.92 -11.12
N ASP A 265 12.87 -3.06 -11.80
CA ASP A 265 12.15 -3.39 -13.03
C ASP A 265 11.12 -4.48 -12.76
N TYR A 266 9.92 -4.31 -13.30
CA TYR A 266 8.83 -5.28 -13.13
C TYR A 266 9.01 -6.46 -14.07
N LEU A 267 8.94 -7.67 -13.52
CA LEU A 267 9.09 -8.93 -14.23
C LEU A 267 7.78 -9.71 -14.13
N ASP A 268 6.92 -9.55 -15.14
CA ASP A 268 5.69 -10.32 -15.28
C ASP A 268 4.75 -10.21 -14.05
N ILE A 269 4.57 -8.98 -13.57
CA ILE A 269 3.67 -8.72 -12.45
C ILE A 269 2.23 -8.86 -12.93
N ARG A 270 1.42 -9.63 -12.18
CA ARG A 270 0.03 -9.92 -12.49
C ARG A 270 -0.81 -9.84 -11.24
N ILE A 271 -2.06 -9.41 -11.39
CA ILE A 271 -3.02 -9.35 -10.29
C ILE A 271 -4.21 -10.23 -10.64
N ASN A 272 -4.48 -11.24 -9.80
CA ASN A 272 -5.70 -12.02 -9.88
C ASN A 272 -6.84 -11.27 -9.20
N LYS A 273 -7.75 -10.73 -10.00
CA LYS A 273 -8.86 -9.92 -9.50
C LYS A 273 -9.84 -10.71 -8.66
N ASP A 274 -10.03 -12.00 -8.96
CA ASP A 274 -10.96 -12.82 -8.18
C ASP A 274 -10.37 -13.14 -6.81
N THR A 275 -9.05 -13.35 -6.71
CA THR A 275 -8.36 -13.39 -5.42
C THR A 275 -8.57 -12.07 -4.67
N VAL A 276 -8.29 -10.92 -5.29
CA VAL A 276 -8.47 -9.63 -4.59
C VAL A 276 -9.91 -9.43 -4.10
N LYS A 277 -10.93 -9.83 -4.88
CA LYS A 277 -12.34 -9.77 -4.45
C LYS A 277 -12.61 -10.68 -3.25
N VAL A 278 -12.12 -11.93 -3.30
CA VAL A 278 -12.35 -12.93 -2.24
C VAL A 278 -11.77 -12.48 -0.92
N TYR A 279 -10.54 -11.97 -0.96
CA TYR A 279 -9.78 -11.62 0.23
C TYR A 279 -10.00 -10.15 0.65
N ASN A 280 -10.67 -9.36 -0.19
CA ASN A 280 -10.74 -7.90 -0.08
C ASN A 280 -9.36 -7.25 0.20
N SER A 281 -8.31 -7.89 -0.28
CA SER A 281 -6.93 -7.50 -0.04
C SER A 281 -6.25 -7.45 -1.38
N PHE A 282 -5.85 -6.25 -1.78
CA PHE A 282 -5.12 -6.04 -3.01
C PHE A 282 -3.82 -6.88 -3.03
N ARG A 283 -3.14 -6.93 -1.89
CA ARG A 283 -1.88 -7.62 -1.65
C ARG A 283 -2.01 -9.11 -1.97
N ARG A 284 -3.18 -9.68 -1.65
CA ARG A 284 -3.56 -11.05 -1.97
C ARG A 284 -4.06 -11.12 -3.41
N GLY A 285 -3.23 -11.71 -4.26
CA GLY A 285 -3.47 -11.81 -5.69
C GLY A 285 -2.40 -11.16 -6.55
N VAL A 286 -1.41 -10.46 -5.98
CA VAL A 286 -0.25 -9.96 -6.72
C VAL A 286 0.79 -11.06 -6.86
N TYR A 287 1.05 -11.46 -8.10
CA TYR A 287 2.06 -12.44 -8.47
C TYR A 287 3.11 -11.79 -9.36
N GLY A 288 4.25 -12.45 -9.48
CA GLY A 288 5.31 -12.08 -10.41
C GLY A 288 6.59 -11.77 -9.66
N ALA A 289 7.51 -11.07 -10.31
CA ALA A 289 8.78 -10.71 -9.72
C ALA A 289 9.17 -9.29 -10.08
N MET A 290 10.21 -8.80 -9.42
CA MET A 290 10.94 -7.61 -9.79
C MET A 290 12.44 -7.89 -9.64
N SER A 291 13.24 -7.39 -10.58
CA SER A 291 14.68 -7.25 -10.36
C SER A 291 14.96 -5.90 -9.76
N TYR A 292 15.92 -5.82 -8.84
CA TYR A 292 16.32 -4.55 -8.25
C TYR A 292 17.83 -4.38 -8.25
N GLU A 293 18.24 -3.13 -8.17
CA GLU A 293 19.59 -2.69 -7.85
C GLU A 293 19.49 -1.52 -6.86
N THR A 294 20.08 -1.65 -5.68
CA THR A 294 20.16 -0.59 -4.68
C THR A 294 21.60 -0.23 -4.39
N VAL A 295 21.89 1.06 -4.29
CA VAL A 295 23.19 1.58 -3.87
C VAL A 295 23.02 2.27 -2.53
N ILE A 296 23.68 1.74 -1.51
CA ILE A 296 23.64 2.24 -0.13
C ILE A 296 24.95 2.96 0.15
N ARG A 297 24.85 4.17 0.72
CA ARG A 297 25.98 5.01 1.09
C ARG A 297 25.87 5.38 2.56
N PRO A 298 26.74 4.85 3.44
CA PRO A 298 26.76 5.21 4.84
C PRO A 298 26.97 6.72 5.02
N ASP A 299 26.31 7.34 6.00
CA ASP A 299 26.47 8.78 6.30
C ASP A 299 27.77 9.10 7.06
N THR A 300 28.75 8.19 7.03
CA THR A 300 30.05 8.36 7.68
C THR A 300 31.10 8.72 6.65
N THR A 301 32.06 9.57 7.02
CA THR A 301 33.16 9.98 6.13
C THR A 301 34.11 8.85 5.69
N VAL A 302 33.89 7.63 6.20
CA VAL A 302 34.78 6.47 6.01
C VAL A 302 34.06 5.31 5.31
N GLY A 303 32.71 5.33 5.26
CA GLY A 303 31.93 4.26 4.63
C GLY A 303 32.02 4.28 3.11
N GLN A 304 32.27 3.12 2.49
CA GLN A 304 32.20 2.97 1.03
C GLN A 304 30.76 2.70 0.59
N ALA A 305 30.40 3.17 -0.60
CA ALA A 305 29.13 2.82 -1.22
C ALA A 305 29.08 1.31 -1.51
N LYS A 306 27.93 0.68 -1.31
CA LYS A 306 27.70 -0.73 -1.65
C LYS A 306 26.53 -0.87 -2.59
N THR A 307 26.71 -1.69 -3.62
CA THR A 307 25.66 -2.02 -4.58
C THR A 307 25.13 -3.40 -4.27
N VAL A 308 23.82 -3.53 -4.13
CA VAL A 308 23.10 -4.78 -3.88
C VAL A 308 22.06 -4.93 -4.97
N ASN A 309 22.17 -5.95 -5.79
CA ASN A 309 21.14 -6.30 -6.77
C ASN A 309 20.48 -7.61 -6.39
N GLY A 310 19.38 -7.99 -7.04
CA GLY A 310 18.69 -9.23 -6.71
C GLY A 310 17.30 -9.33 -7.32
N THR A 311 16.48 -10.20 -6.74
CA THR A 311 15.09 -10.39 -7.15
C THR A 311 14.16 -10.44 -5.95
N LEU A 312 12.97 -9.85 -6.09
CA LEU A 312 11.86 -10.00 -5.16
C LEU A 312 10.68 -10.67 -5.90
N VAL A 313 10.15 -11.76 -5.36
CA VAL A 313 9.10 -12.57 -5.99
C VAL A 313 7.85 -12.53 -5.14
N MET A 314 6.74 -12.00 -5.65
CA MET A 314 5.47 -11.92 -4.94
C MET A 314 4.69 -13.22 -5.10
N GLU A 315 4.20 -13.77 -3.98
CA GLU A 315 3.58 -15.10 -3.94
C GLU A 315 2.04 -15.05 -4.03
N GLY A 316 1.46 -13.84 -4.00
CA GLY A 316 0.02 -13.62 -4.07
C GLY A 316 -0.74 -13.91 -2.77
N ASP A 317 -0.02 -14.11 -1.67
CA ASP A 317 -0.55 -14.36 -0.33
C ASP A 317 -0.40 -13.16 0.63
N GLY A 318 0.14 -12.04 0.16
CA GLY A 318 0.51 -10.89 1.02
C GLY A 318 2.00 -10.86 1.37
N SER A 319 2.80 -11.76 0.81
CA SER A 319 4.24 -11.79 1.02
C SER A 319 5.04 -11.81 -0.29
N ALA A 320 6.35 -11.61 -0.15
CA ALA A 320 7.31 -11.79 -1.22
C ALA A 320 8.60 -12.45 -0.72
N ILE A 321 9.25 -13.24 -1.59
CA ILE A 321 10.57 -13.80 -1.35
C ILE A 321 11.63 -12.85 -1.91
N LEU A 322 12.48 -12.34 -1.04
CA LEU A 322 13.64 -11.51 -1.37
C LEU A 322 14.90 -12.37 -1.46
N ARG A 323 15.64 -12.20 -2.56
CA ARG A 323 16.91 -12.91 -2.81
C ARG A 323 18.05 -11.94 -2.99
N LEU A 324 19.05 -12.07 -2.11
CA LEU A 324 20.33 -11.37 -2.19
C LEU A 324 21.39 -12.29 -2.83
N PRO A 325 22.21 -11.84 -3.79
CA PRO A 325 23.16 -12.66 -4.54
C PRO A 325 24.21 -13.36 -3.66
N ASP A 326 24.66 -12.65 -2.62
CA ASP A 326 25.75 -13.10 -1.74
C ASP A 326 25.25 -13.80 -0.47
N ARG A 327 23.96 -14.16 -0.43
CA ARG A 327 23.37 -14.93 0.67
C ARG A 327 22.61 -16.13 0.14
N ALA A 328 22.83 -17.28 0.79
CA ALA A 328 22.05 -18.49 0.53
C ALA A 328 20.66 -18.42 1.15
N GLU A 329 20.50 -17.62 2.21
CA GLU A 329 19.25 -17.37 2.90
C GLU A 329 18.30 -16.57 2.01
N THR A 330 17.07 -17.06 1.90
CA THR A 330 15.95 -16.30 1.35
C THR A 330 15.26 -15.58 2.49
N LEU A 331 14.99 -14.29 2.28
CA LEU A 331 14.25 -13.47 3.23
C LEU A 331 12.80 -13.38 2.77
N ARG A 332 11.87 -13.29 3.71
CA ARG A 332 10.46 -13.03 3.42
C ARG A 332 10.15 -11.57 3.71
N VAL A 333 9.39 -10.95 2.83
CA VAL A 333 8.93 -9.56 2.95
C VAL A 333 7.42 -9.59 3.10
N ARG A 334 6.89 -9.01 4.17
CA ARG A 334 5.45 -8.74 4.29
C ARG A 334 5.17 -7.51 3.43
N VAL A 335 4.33 -7.64 2.41
CA VAL A 335 4.10 -6.53 1.47
C VAL A 335 3.13 -5.48 2.02
N THR A 336 2.56 -5.74 3.20
CA THR A 336 1.71 -4.81 3.93
C THR A 336 2.48 -3.57 4.35
N ASP A 337 3.46 -3.78 5.22
CA ASP A 337 4.31 -2.75 5.83
C ASP A 337 5.73 -2.75 5.24
N GLY A 338 6.17 -3.81 4.55
CA GLY A 338 7.54 -3.92 4.05
C GLY A 338 8.52 -4.45 5.09
N GLN A 339 8.04 -5.03 6.18
CA GLN A 339 8.89 -5.69 7.16
C GLN A 339 9.53 -6.94 6.54
N VAL A 340 10.80 -7.16 6.90
CA VAL A 340 11.61 -8.29 6.41
C VAL A 340 11.90 -9.24 7.56
N PHE A 341 11.71 -10.53 7.28
CA PHE A 341 11.88 -11.63 8.21
C PHE A 341 12.83 -12.67 7.62
N ASP A 342 13.56 -13.35 8.49
CA ASP A 342 14.27 -14.56 8.11
C ASP A 342 13.22 -15.67 7.92
N ASN A 343 13.43 -16.57 6.96
CA ASN A 343 12.45 -17.61 6.60
C ASN A 343 12.11 -18.61 7.71
N ASP A 344 12.87 -18.60 8.81
CA ASP A 344 12.71 -19.49 9.96
C ASP A 344 11.94 -18.84 11.13
N ASP A 345 11.65 -17.53 11.05
CA ASP A 345 10.74 -16.88 11.98
C ASP A 345 9.30 -17.16 11.53
N ASP A 346 8.45 -17.61 12.46
CA ASP A 346 7.04 -17.92 12.20
C ASP A 346 6.34 -16.66 11.66
N PHE A 347 6.25 -16.56 10.34
CA PHE A 347 5.56 -15.49 9.64
C PHE A 347 4.06 -15.71 9.86
N GLU A 348 3.54 -15.18 10.96
CA GLU A 348 2.11 -15.08 11.17
C GLU A 348 1.55 -14.03 10.20
N TYR A 349 0.50 -14.44 9.47
CA TYR A 349 -0.23 -13.55 8.59
C TYR A 349 -1.32 -12.87 9.43
N ASP A 350 -1.03 -11.68 9.93
CA ASP A 350 -2.06 -10.78 10.51
C ASP A 350 -3.14 -10.39 9.45
N ASP A 351 -3.02 -10.86 8.19
CA ASP A 351 -3.94 -10.59 7.08
C ASP A 351 -5.20 -11.49 7.08
N ASP A 352 -5.24 -12.54 7.90
CA ASP A 352 -6.44 -13.37 8.12
C ASP A 352 -7.25 -12.90 9.34
N GLU A 353 -6.93 -11.73 9.86
CA GLU A 353 -7.66 -11.07 10.95
C GLU A 353 -8.55 -9.91 10.43
N PHE A 354 -9.52 -9.52 11.23
CA PHE A 354 -10.29 -8.31 11.07
C PHE A 354 -10.63 -7.72 12.42
N GLU A 355 -10.67 -6.39 12.48
CA GLU A 355 -11.16 -5.63 13.62
C GLU A 355 -11.95 -4.43 13.04
N ASP A 356 -13.26 -4.38 13.28
CA ASP A 356 -14.11 -3.25 12.84
C ASP A 356 -15.47 -3.27 13.56
N LEU A 357 -16.19 -2.16 13.48
CA LEU A 357 -17.55 -2.08 13.97
C LEU A 357 -18.50 -2.92 13.12
N LEU A 358 -19.35 -3.67 13.80
CA LEU A 358 -20.41 -4.44 13.18
C LEU A 358 -21.51 -3.50 12.67
N ARG A 359 -21.80 -3.57 11.37
CA ARG A 359 -22.89 -2.83 10.74
C ARG A 359 -24.19 -3.62 10.74
N PHE A 360 -24.09 -4.93 10.52
CA PHE A 360 -25.23 -5.81 10.34
C PHE A 360 -24.88 -7.25 10.72
N LEU A 361 -25.84 -7.96 11.29
CA LEU A 361 -25.78 -9.38 11.59
C LEU A 361 -27.10 -10.05 11.18
N ASP A 362 -27.03 -11.10 10.38
CA ASP A 362 -28.16 -11.95 10.02
C ASP A 362 -28.01 -13.33 10.68
N LEU A 363 -28.76 -13.54 11.75
CA LEU A 363 -28.78 -14.79 12.50
C LEU A 363 -29.25 -15.99 11.66
N SER A 364 -30.02 -15.77 10.60
CA SER A 364 -30.55 -16.85 9.77
C SER A 364 -29.51 -17.41 8.80
N SER A 365 -28.61 -16.55 8.29
CA SER A 365 -27.57 -16.93 7.34
C SER A 365 -26.17 -16.99 7.95
N GLY A 366 -26.02 -16.54 9.20
CA GLY A 366 -24.74 -16.37 9.88
C GLY A 366 -23.88 -15.28 9.23
N GLN A 367 -24.46 -14.43 8.37
CA GLN A 367 -23.72 -13.37 7.70
C GLN A 367 -23.59 -12.16 8.62
N LEU A 368 -22.39 -11.61 8.67
CA LEU A 368 -22.14 -10.32 9.28
C LEU A 368 -21.52 -9.37 8.25
N GLU A 369 -21.84 -8.09 8.37
CA GLU A 369 -21.23 -7.01 7.60
C GLU A 369 -20.58 -6.03 8.57
N LEU A 370 -19.31 -5.74 8.35
CA LEU A 370 -18.56 -4.71 9.08
C LEU A 370 -18.86 -3.32 8.50
N ARG A 371 -18.53 -2.26 9.23
CA ARG A 371 -18.75 -0.87 8.80
C ARG A 371 -17.93 -0.49 7.58
N SER A 372 -16.77 -1.12 7.40
CA SER A 372 -15.97 -1.11 6.17
C SER A 372 -16.69 -1.69 4.95
N GLY A 373 -17.79 -2.41 5.13
CA GLY A 373 -18.54 -3.12 4.09
C GLY A 373 -18.03 -4.53 3.81
N ARG A 374 -17.05 -5.02 4.60
CA ARG A 374 -16.60 -6.42 4.53
C ARG A 374 -17.72 -7.34 5.02
N VAL A 375 -17.93 -8.45 4.33
CA VAL A 375 -18.95 -9.44 4.68
C VAL A 375 -18.28 -10.76 5.01
N PHE A 376 -18.65 -11.34 6.13
CA PHE A 376 -18.16 -12.65 6.59
C PHE A 376 -19.32 -13.58 6.90
N ARG A 377 -19.01 -14.87 7.06
CA ARG A 377 -19.98 -15.88 7.47
C ARG A 377 -19.47 -16.65 8.67
N ILE A 378 -20.22 -16.55 9.76
CA ILE A 378 -20.12 -17.40 10.93
C ILE A 378 -20.75 -18.75 10.60
N THR A 379 -20.11 -19.82 11.04
CA THR A 379 -20.61 -21.18 10.88
C THR A 379 -20.67 -21.90 12.23
N SER A 380 -21.16 -23.13 12.24
CA SER A 380 -21.12 -23.97 13.45
C SER A 380 -19.71 -24.39 13.88
N ARG A 381 -18.66 -24.00 13.13
CA ARG A 381 -17.26 -24.26 13.46
C ARG A 381 -16.55 -23.02 14.00
N THR A 382 -17.17 -21.86 13.89
CA THR A 382 -16.60 -20.61 14.38
C THR A 382 -16.54 -20.65 15.90
N GLU A 383 -15.37 -20.38 16.45
CA GLU A 383 -15.19 -20.08 17.86
C GLU A 383 -15.73 -18.67 18.12
N LEU A 384 -16.59 -18.54 19.13
CA LEU A 384 -17.30 -17.31 19.44
C LEU A 384 -16.92 -16.90 20.85
N ASP A 385 -16.34 -15.73 20.99
CA ASP A 385 -16.13 -15.07 22.26
C ASP A 385 -17.02 -13.83 22.38
N PHE A 386 -17.38 -13.49 23.61
CA PHE A 386 -18.29 -12.40 23.92
C PHE A 386 -17.85 -11.71 25.20
N ASP A 387 -17.70 -10.39 25.14
CA ASP A 387 -17.43 -9.55 26.30
C ASP A 387 -18.56 -8.51 26.53
N ASP A 388 -18.44 -7.71 27.58
CA ASP A 388 -19.35 -6.63 27.97
C ASP A 388 -20.82 -7.05 28.12
N GLY A 389 -21.01 -8.20 28.74
CA GLY A 389 -22.35 -8.75 29.00
C GLY A 389 -23.04 -9.33 27.76
N LEU A 390 -22.36 -9.39 26.61
CA LEU A 390 -22.79 -10.23 25.51
C LEU A 390 -22.55 -11.70 25.87
N THR A 391 -23.48 -12.59 25.52
CA THR A 391 -23.32 -14.03 25.78
C THR A 391 -23.66 -14.89 24.56
N SER A 392 -24.12 -14.24 23.48
CA SER A 392 -24.60 -14.92 22.29
C SER A 392 -24.70 -13.97 21.09
N LEU A 393 -24.75 -14.53 19.88
CA LEU A 393 -25.08 -13.78 18.67
C LEU A 393 -26.46 -13.13 18.74
N GLN A 394 -27.39 -13.69 19.53
CA GLN A 394 -28.70 -13.09 19.74
C GLN A 394 -28.56 -11.77 20.52
N ASP A 395 -27.64 -11.69 21.47
CA ASP A 395 -27.35 -10.48 22.23
C ASP A 395 -26.68 -9.43 21.33
N VAL A 396 -25.71 -9.84 20.51
CA VAL A 396 -25.09 -8.98 19.48
C VAL A 396 -26.14 -8.41 18.54
N PHE A 397 -27.05 -9.24 18.04
CA PHE A 397 -28.15 -8.81 17.17
C PHE A 397 -29.08 -7.81 17.86
N ASN A 398 -29.41 -8.06 19.13
CA ASN A 398 -30.26 -7.16 19.91
C ASN A 398 -29.55 -5.83 20.21
N ALA A 399 -28.25 -5.86 20.49
CA ALA A 399 -27.41 -4.68 20.71
C ALA A 399 -27.40 -3.78 19.48
N LEU A 400 -27.16 -4.35 18.29
CA LEU A 400 -27.28 -3.63 17.02
C LEU A 400 -28.70 -3.06 16.81
N GLY A 401 -29.74 -3.83 17.14
CA GLY A 401 -31.14 -3.39 17.05
C GLY A 401 -31.47 -2.20 17.97
N ARG A 402 -30.76 -2.09 19.10
CA ARG A 402 -30.82 -0.94 20.02
C ARG A 402 -29.94 0.24 19.57
N GLY A 403 -29.16 0.08 18.50
CA GLY A 403 -28.23 1.09 18.01
C GLY A 403 -26.92 1.16 18.81
N LEU A 404 -26.58 0.12 19.58
CA LEU A 404 -25.28 0.00 20.24
C LEU A 404 -24.19 -0.26 19.20
N SER A 405 -22.99 0.25 19.46
CA SER A 405 -21.80 -0.05 18.67
C SER A 405 -21.19 -1.35 19.18
N VAL A 406 -21.13 -2.36 18.31
CA VAL A 406 -20.46 -3.63 18.61
C VAL A 406 -19.15 -3.67 17.81
N LEU A 407 -18.02 -3.80 18.47
CA LEU A 407 -16.74 -4.13 17.84
C LEU A 407 -16.72 -5.63 17.54
N ALA A 408 -16.22 -6.00 16.37
CA ALA A 408 -16.00 -7.37 15.99
C ALA A 408 -14.53 -7.54 15.61
N GLU A 409 -13.83 -8.37 16.36
CA GLU A 409 -12.44 -8.75 16.13
C GLU A 409 -12.37 -10.26 15.87
N GLY A 410 -11.59 -10.73 14.91
CA GLY A 410 -11.49 -12.16 14.69
C GLY A 410 -10.69 -12.59 13.47
N GLU A 411 -10.56 -13.90 13.34
CA GLU A 411 -9.87 -14.58 12.26
C GLU A 411 -10.84 -15.17 11.22
N PHE A 412 -10.36 -15.37 9.99
CA PHE A 412 -11.14 -16.02 8.96
C PHE A 412 -10.33 -16.93 8.04
N GLU A 413 -10.98 -18.00 7.60
CA GLU A 413 -10.55 -18.80 6.48
C GLU A 413 -11.04 -18.18 5.15
N PRO A 414 -10.13 -17.80 4.26
CA PRO A 414 -10.49 -17.31 2.94
C PRO A 414 -11.00 -18.44 2.04
N VAL A 415 -12.10 -18.21 1.33
CA VAL A 415 -12.70 -19.23 0.45
C VAL A 415 -12.09 -19.15 -0.96
N THR A 416 -11.49 -20.24 -1.45
CA THR A 416 -10.78 -20.32 -2.75
C THR A 416 -11.66 -20.19 -4.02
N SER A 417 -12.91 -19.75 -3.89
CA SER A 417 -13.94 -19.66 -4.94
C SER A 417 -14.92 -18.54 -4.55
N PRO A 418 -15.62 -17.83 -5.47
CA PRO A 418 -16.49 -16.70 -5.12
C PRO A 418 -17.47 -17.11 -4.01
N GLY A 419 -17.17 -16.64 -2.81
CA GLY A 419 -17.72 -17.13 -1.56
C GLY A 419 -17.37 -16.13 -0.48
N ILE A 420 -18.22 -16.07 0.53
CA ILE A 420 -18.04 -15.18 1.68
C ILE A 420 -17.00 -15.85 2.60
N PRO A 421 -15.94 -15.15 3.02
CA PRO A 421 -14.95 -15.67 3.97
C PRO A 421 -15.62 -16.29 5.21
N LEU A 422 -15.08 -17.42 5.66
CA LEU A 422 -15.63 -18.16 6.80
C LEU A 422 -14.87 -17.77 8.05
N VAL A 423 -15.56 -17.25 9.05
CA VAL A 423 -14.93 -16.86 10.33
C VAL A 423 -14.48 -18.12 11.08
N THR A 424 -13.24 -18.17 11.52
CA THR A 424 -12.68 -19.24 12.35
C THR A 424 -12.86 -18.92 13.82
N GLU A 425 -12.57 -17.69 14.21
CA GLU A 425 -12.70 -17.16 15.56
C GLU A 425 -13.20 -15.72 15.48
N ILE A 426 -14.07 -15.31 16.40
CA ILE A 426 -14.54 -13.93 16.50
C ILE A 426 -14.96 -13.60 17.92
N GLU A 427 -14.49 -12.47 18.38
CA GLU A 427 -14.86 -11.80 19.62
C GLU A 427 -15.79 -10.63 19.31
N PHE A 428 -16.79 -10.44 20.17
CA PHE A 428 -17.69 -9.30 20.13
C PHE A 428 -17.64 -8.52 21.44
N GLU A 429 -17.39 -7.22 21.33
CA GLU A 429 -17.28 -6.28 22.44
C GLU A 429 -18.24 -5.10 22.22
N LEU A 430 -18.78 -4.50 23.29
CA LEU A 430 -19.55 -3.26 23.18
C LEU A 430 -18.60 -2.07 23.38
N LEU A 431 -18.55 -1.15 22.41
CA LEU A 431 -17.84 0.11 22.63
C LEU A 431 -18.65 1.04 23.54
N LEU A 432 -18.47 0.87 24.84
CA LEU A 432 -19.04 1.71 25.90
C LEU A 432 -17.98 2.65 26.46
N ASP A 433 -18.38 3.90 26.69
CA ASP A 433 -17.59 4.83 27.49
C ASP A 433 -18.03 4.70 28.96
N GLU A 434 -17.08 4.75 29.89
CA GLU A 434 -17.37 4.79 31.34
C GLU A 434 -17.48 6.22 31.86
N TYR A 435 -18.27 6.41 32.92
CA TYR A 435 -18.35 7.63 33.70
C TYR A 435 -18.34 7.29 35.18
N ASP A 436 -17.62 8.09 35.94
CA ASP A 436 -17.60 8.12 37.40
C ASP A 436 -17.40 9.60 37.77
N GLU A 437 -18.52 10.34 37.86
CA GLU A 437 -18.49 11.79 38.03
C GLU A 437 -19.72 12.30 38.81
N PRO A 438 -19.58 13.39 39.60
CA PRO A 438 -20.72 14.04 40.22
C PRO A 438 -21.77 14.52 39.20
N VAL A 439 -23.04 14.41 39.57
CA VAL A 439 -24.17 14.89 38.81
C VAL A 439 -24.43 16.35 39.16
N SER A 440 -24.31 17.23 38.17
CA SER A 440 -24.58 18.67 38.31
C SER A 440 -26.06 19.03 38.17
N ALA A 441 -26.85 18.23 37.43
CA ALA A 441 -28.28 18.44 37.28
C ALA A 441 -29.02 17.16 36.85
N ILE A 442 -30.29 17.01 37.26
CA ILE A 442 -31.19 15.94 36.79
C ILE A 442 -32.47 16.54 36.23
N ASP A 443 -32.84 16.12 35.02
CA ASP A 443 -34.11 16.41 34.36
C ASP A 443 -34.91 15.10 34.19
N VAL A 444 -35.77 14.81 35.18
CA VAL A 444 -36.65 13.65 35.18
C VAL A 444 -37.62 13.65 33.98
N GLN A 445 -38.05 14.81 33.49
CA GLN A 445 -39.00 14.88 32.37
C GLN A 445 -38.34 14.52 31.05
N ALA A 446 -37.07 14.89 30.88
CA ALA A 446 -36.25 14.49 29.74
C ALA A 446 -35.65 13.08 29.90
N ALA A 447 -35.82 12.44 31.07
CA ALA A 447 -35.11 11.23 31.48
C ALA A 447 -33.60 11.39 31.27
N ALA A 448 -33.02 12.46 31.83
CA ALA A 448 -31.61 12.77 31.63
C ALA A 448 -30.95 13.34 32.89
N PHE A 449 -29.64 13.18 32.96
CA PHE A 449 -28.79 13.82 33.96
C PHE A 449 -27.58 14.48 33.28
N THR A 450 -27.02 15.49 33.94
CA THR A 450 -25.85 16.24 33.48
C THR A 450 -24.71 15.98 34.45
N LEU A 451 -23.61 15.43 33.97
CA LEU A 451 -22.38 15.27 34.74
C LEU A 451 -21.69 16.61 35.00
N GLU A 452 -20.77 16.70 35.96
CA GLU A 452 -20.03 17.93 36.27
C GLU A 452 -19.23 18.45 35.06
N SER A 453 -18.75 17.56 34.20
CA SER A 453 -18.12 17.84 32.91
C SER A 453 -19.02 18.57 31.91
N GLY A 454 -20.32 18.66 32.20
CA GLY A 454 -21.34 19.26 31.33
C GLY A 454 -21.91 18.30 30.29
N ARG A 455 -21.52 17.02 30.32
CA ARG A 455 -22.09 15.99 29.46
C ARG A 455 -23.52 15.65 29.92
N ILE A 456 -24.46 15.65 28.98
CA ILE A 456 -25.85 15.24 29.22
C ILE A 456 -26.02 13.79 28.77
N VAL A 457 -26.41 12.93 29.71
CA VAL A 457 -26.64 11.49 29.52
C VAL A 457 -28.12 11.21 29.72
N PHE A 458 -28.72 10.47 28.78
CA PHE A 458 -30.13 10.11 28.80
C PHE A 458 -30.30 8.67 29.26
N VAL A 459 -31.37 8.43 30.01
CA VAL A 459 -31.84 7.13 30.47
C VAL A 459 -33.04 6.74 29.60
N ASN A 460 -33.10 5.49 29.17
CA ASN A 460 -34.25 4.98 28.42
C ASN A 460 -34.74 3.63 28.99
N GLU A 461 -35.72 3.01 28.34
CA GLU A 461 -36.28 1.74 28.79
C GLU A 461 -35.27 0.56 28.83
N ASN A 462 -34.07 0.74 28.28
CA ASN A 462 -33.02 -0.26 28.26
C ASN A 462 -31.81 0.10 29.13
N THR A 463 -31.86 1.21 29.86
CA THR A 463 -30.85 1.54 30.87
C THR A 463 -31.11 0.69 32.11
N VAL A 464 -30.08 0.01 32.60
CA VAL A 464 -30.10 -0.71 33.88
C VAL A 464 -29.68 0.28 34.96
N ILE A 465 -30.60 0.60 35.87
CA ILE A 465 -30.29 1.38 37.06
C ILE A 465 -30.09 0.38 38.20
N ASP A 466 -28.97 0.47 38.90
CA ASP A 466 -28.69 -0.40 40.05
C ASP A 466 -29.71 -0.17 41.17
N ASP A 467 -30.47 -1.21 41.52
CA ASP A 467 -31.51 -1.14 42.55
C ASP A 467 -30.97 -1.31 43.97
N ASP A 468 -29.70 -1.68 44.13
CA ASP A 468 -28.99 -1.74 45.41
C ASP A 468 -28.27 -0.42 45.76
N SER A 469 -28.28 0.57 44.85
CA SER A 469 -27.66 1.89 45.08
C SER A 469 -28.47 2.77 46.05
N GLU A 470 -27.87 3.86 46.55
CA GLU A 470 -28.58 4.78 47.45
C GLU A 470 -29.79 5.45 46.78
N PHE A 471 -29.74 5.61 45.46
CA PHE A 471 -30.79 6.20 44.64
C PHE A 471 -31.17 5.30 43.45
N ASP A 472 -32.16 4.43 43.66
CA ASP A 472 -32.71 3.51 42.65
C ASP A 472 -33.43 4.18 41.44
N SER A 473 -33.46 5.52 41.38
CA SER A 473 -34.22 6.27 40.40
C SER A 473 -33.74 7.72 40.27
N LEU A 474 -33.92 8.30 39.07
CA LEU A 474 -33.63 9.71 38.82
C LEU A 474 -34.47 10.63 39.72
N GLU A 475 -35.68 10.23 40.12
CA GLU A 475 -36.54 10.99 41.04
C GLU A 475 -36.01 11.04 42.48
N LEU A 476 -35.33 10.01 42.95
CA LEU A 476 -34.68 10.02 44.26
C LEU A 476 -33.43 10.89 44.20
N ALA A 477 -32.57 10.65 43.23
CA ALA A 477 -31.35 11.44 43.03
C ALA A 477 -31.64 12.93 42.82
N GLN A 478 -32.70 13.29 42.07
CA GLN A 478 -33.10 14.69 41.89
C GLN A 478 -33.52 15.34 43.22
N ARG A 479 -34.17 14.59 44.12
CA ARG A 479 -34.56 15.09 45.45
C ARG A 479 -33.35 15.32 46.34
N ALA A 480 -32.34 14.45 46.28
CA ALA A 480 -31.07 14.61 46.99
C ALA A 480 -30.30 15.85 46.49
N LEU A 481 -30.15 16.02 45.18
CA LEU A 481 -29.56 17.24 44.63
C LEU A 481 -30.33 18.51 45.05
N ALA A 482 -31.66 18.44 45.10
CA ALA A 482 -32.50 19.56 45.53
C ALA A 482 -32.40 19.87 47.05
N SER A 483 -32.02 18.90 47.89
CA SER A 483 -31.70 19.13 49.31
C SER A 483 -30.26 19.62 49.51
N GLY A 484 -29.45 19.70 48.46
CA GLY A 484 -28.05 20.11 48.50
C GLY A 484 -27.09 18.99 48.88
N GLU A 485 -27.53 17.74 48.75
CA GLU A 485 -26.68 16.56 48.82
C GLU A 485 -25.91 16.40 47.50
N GLU A 486 -24.72 15.79 47.57
CA GLU A 486 -23.96 15.41 46.39
C GLU A 486 -24.59 14.14 45.80
N VAL A 487 -24.49 13.97 44.49
CA VAL A 487 -24.91 12.73 43.83
C VAL A 487 -23.80 12.35 42.87
N GLN A 488 -23.15 11.23 43.11
CA GLN A 488 -22.22 10.59 42.20
C GLN A 488 -23.01 9.72 41.21
N ALA A 489 -22.59 9.73 39.94
CA ALA A 489 -23.07 8.78 38.95
C ALA A 489 -21.90 7.95 38.41
N GLU A 490 -22.05 6.63 38.50
CA GLU A 490 -21.10 5.64 37.98
C GLU A 490 -21.81 4.75 36.94
N GLY A 491 -21.11 4.36 35.89
CA GLY A 491 -21.62 3.37 34.93
C GLY A 491 -21.05 3.54 33.53
N SER A 492 -21.80 3.04 32.54
CA SER A 492 -21.38 2.99 31.14
C SER A 492 -22.43 3.61 30.21
N TYR A 493 -22.00 4.22 29.10
CA TYR A 493 -22.86 4.89 28.13
C TYR A 493 -22.30 4.77 26.71
N TYR A 494 -23.15 5.04 25.73
CA TYR A 494 -22.76 5.08 24.33
C TYR A 494 -23.35 6.29 23.62
N PHE A 495 -22.76 6.67 22.48
CA PHE A 495 -23.29 7.74 21.64
C PHE A 495 -24.31 7.21 20.61
N GLU A 496 -25.59 7.50 20.82
CA GLU A 496 -26.64 7.22 19.85
C GLU A 496 -26.51 8.19 18.65
N THR A 497 -25.87 7.73 17.58
CA THR A 497 -25.58 8.58 16.41
C THR A 497 -26.83 9.16 15.75
N ALA A 498 -27.93 8.40 15.70
CA ALA A 498 -29.17 8.83 15.03
C ALA A 498 -29.83 10.04 15.73
N ALA A 499 -29.83 10.05 17.06
CA ALA A 499 -30.40 11.13 17.87
C ALA A 499 -29.35 12.15 18.35
N ARG A 500 -28.06 11.86 18.14
CA ARG A 500 -26.91 12.66 18.56
C ARG A 500 -26.89 12.95 20.06
N ARG A 501 -27.07 11.91 20.87
CA ARG A 501 -27.10 12.00 22.35
C ARG A 501 -26.40 10.82 22.99
N TRP A 502 -25.96 10.99 24.23
CA TRP A 502 -25.38 9.93 25.05
C TRP A 502 -26.49 9.18 25.79
N ILE A 503 -26.46 7.86 25.77
CA ILE A 503 -27.44 7.01 26.43
C ILE A 503 -26.73 6.13 27.44
N ALA A 504 -27.18 6.15 28.69
CA ALA A 504 -26.69 5.25 29.73
C ALA A 504 -27.10 3.81 29.42
N VAL A 505 -26.16 2.88 29.56
CA VAL A 505 -26.39 1.43 29.55
C VAL A 505 -26.56 0.95 30.97
N GLU A 506 -25.61 1.30 31.84
CA GLU A 506 -25.65 1.05 33.28
C GLU A 506 -25.53 2.38 34.03
N LEU A 507 -26.24 2.49 35.15
CA LEU A 507 -26.27 3.69 35.99
C LEU A 507 -26.41 3.30 37.46
N GLU A 508 -25.37 3.57 38.24
CA GLU A 508 -25.41 3.61 39.70
C GLU A 508 -25.46 5.08 40.15
N LEU A 509 -26.33 5.36 41.11
CA LEU A 509 -26.44 6.69 41.73
C LEU A 509 -26.25 6.57 43.24
N SER A 510 -25.27 7.30 43.77
CA SER A 510 -24.88 7.29 45.18
C SER A 510 -24.51 8.70 45.67
N ASN A 511 -24.27 8.89 46.97
CA ASN A 511 -23.88 10.18 47.58
C ASN A 511 -22.40 10.20 47.99
#